data_AF-A0A519J1C7-F1
#
_entry.id   AF-A0A519J1C7-F1
#
_cell.length_a   1.000
_cell.length_b   1.000
_cell.length_c   1.000
_cell.angle_alpha   90.00
_cell.angle_beta   90.00
_cell.angle_gamma   90.00
#
_symmetry.space_group_name_H-M   'P 1'
#
loop_
_entity.id
_entity.type
_entity.pdbx_description
1 polymer ?
#
loop_
_entity_poly.entity_id
_entity_poly.type
_entity_poly.pdbx_seq_one_letter_code
_entity_poly.pdbx_strand_id
1 'polypeptide(L)'
;MAKAEATVEELVGMVERGELRLPEMQRQYVWRSPRVRDLMDSLYRGYPSGAILLWETNEAVPLQDMAVAQAANPYAATRLLLDGQQRLTSLSAVIRGQPVKVRGRVKPVELLFNLEHPERQEIVTEVNEDADDEATEIDEADSTDDELQRRFERMTFVVATNKLAALPQWVKVSEVFQGESDTAFLRRAGITSFDDPRYEKYTHRLAKLRRVRKYVYRMDVLERTLSYEEVTEIFVRVNSLGAKLRSSDLALAQITARWRHSLEIFQKFQADCGKLGFDLDLGVHLKTLIAFATGQSRFLTVSSLSLEQLQTGWAEATEGMRFAINFLKSNVGIDSPALLSSPFLMIVVAYYGHATGYILSPAESDRLRQWALLANTKGRFSRGSSETLLDQDLATIDRGEGAEALIDRVRLQFGRLSVTADDLEGRDQRSSLFKTMFLAFRAGGAKDWTSNLQISLDHSGAQHKLQFHHFFPKALLTKSGVTSREADDIANLTFISGRTNRKISDKAPAIYLSEIIERQGPDVLGLQAIPNEPALLDLPKYSDFLAERRKLLAIRLNEFLGVTPE
;
A
#
# COMPACT_ATOMS: atom_id res chain seq x y z
N MET A 1 25.56 16.92 22.94
CA MET A 1 25.64 16.13 21.69
C MET A 1 27.04 16.19 21.08
N ALA A 2 27.67 15.04 20.92
CA ALA A 2 28.91 14.94 20.16
C ALA A 2 28.59 14.91 18.66
N LYS A 3 29.36 15.65 17.86
CA LYS A 3 29.30 15.59 16.40
C LYS A 3 30.39 14.64 15.92
N ALA A 4 30.00 13.65 15.14
CA ALA A 4 30.91 12.71 14.49
C ALA A 4 30.65 12.69 12.99
N GLU A 5 31.59 12.13 12.25
CA GLU A 5 31.48 11.91 10.81
C GLU A 5 31.82 10.45 10.53
N ALA A 6 31.07 9.84 9.63
CA ALA A 6 31.36 8.50 9.14
C ALA A 6 30.97 8.40 7.66
N THR A 7 31.76 7.64 6.92
CA THR A 7 31.49 7.29 5.53
C THR A 7 30.33 6.31 5.44
N VAL A 8 29.70 6.24 4.26
CA VAL A 8 28.69 5.22 3.94
C VAL A 8 29.24 3.81 4.18
N GLU A 9 30.49 3.54 3.80
CA GLU A 9 31.14 2.24 3.99
C GLU A 9 31.27 1.87 5.48
N GLU A 10 31.69 2.81 6.32
CA GLU A 10 31.77 2.59 7.76
C GLU A 10 30.39 2.32 8.37
N LEU A 11 29.38 3.11 8.02
CA LEU A 11 28.01 2.96 8.54
C LEU A 11 27.37 1.64 8.09
N VAL A 12 27.56 1.26 6.82
CA VAL A 12 27.10 -0.04 6.30
C VAL A 12 27.81 -1.19 7.02
N GLY A 13 29.12 -1.07 7.27
CA GLY A 13 29.87 -2.02 8.07
C GLY A 13 29.37 -2.14 9.50
N MET A 14 29.00 -1.02 10.15
CA MET A 14 28.39 -1.04 11.49
C MET A 14 27.03 -1.74 11.50
N VAL A 15 26.20 -1.54 10.48
CA VAL A 15 24.93 -2.27 10.31
C VAL A 15 25.22 -3.77 10.13
N GLU A 16 26.16 -4.13 9.26
CA GLU A 16 26.53 -5.51 9.00
C GLU A 16 27.03 -6.24 10.26
N ARG A 17 27.89 -5.62 11.06
CA ARG A 17 28.41 -6.19 12.30
C ARG A 17 27.41 -6.17 13.46
N GLY A 18 26.21 -5.62 13.27
CA GLY A 18 25.19 -5.51 14.33
C GLY A 18 25.55 -4.49 15.42
N GLU A 19 26.42 -3.53 15.14
CA GLU A 19 26.79 -2.44 16.06
C GLU A 19 25.73 -1.33 16.09
N LEU A 20 25.02 -1.13 14.97
CA LEU A 20 23.86 -0.26 14.86
C LEU A 20 22.57 -1.08 14.97
N ARG A 21 21.72 -0.76 15.94
CA ARG A 21 20.44 -1.43 16.19
C ARG A 21 19.28 -0.44 16.15
N LEU A 22 18.07 -0.96 16.00
CA LEU A 22 16.85 -0.16 15.99
C LEU A 22 16.09 -0.33 17.31
N PRO A 23 15.75 0.77 18.01
CA PRO A 23 14.82 0.70 19.12
C PRO A 23 13.40 0.43 18.61
N GLU A 24 12.55 -0.18 19.43
CA GLU A 24 11.16 -0.49 19.06
C GLU A 24 10.30 0.74 18.73
N MET A 25 10.69 1.95 19.20
CA MET A 25 10.02 3.20 18.85
C MET A 25 10.07 3.55 17.35
N GLN A 26 11.01 2.98 16.60
CA GLN A 26 11.14 3.22 15.16
C GLN A 26 10.03 2.50 14.38
N ARG A 27 9.65 3.04 13.23
CA ARG A 27 8.79 2.30 12.31
C ARG A 27 9.56 1.21 11.56
N GLN A 28 8.86 0.23 11.02
CA GLN A 28 9.47 -0.74 10.10
C GLN A 28 9.95 -0.07 8.79
N TYR A 29 10.71 -0.79 7.98
CA TYR A 29 11.18 -0.28 6.69
C TYR A 29 10.02 -0.10 5.70
N VAL A 30 9.89 1.10 5.11
CA VAL A 30 8.77 1.48 4.22
C VAL A 30 9.21 1.99 2.85
N TRP A 31 10.51 2.20 2.63
CA TRP A 31 10.98 2.72 1.34
C TRP A 31 10.79 1.70 0.21
N ARG A 32 10.27 2.18 -0.92
CA ARG A 32 10.18 1.44 -2.18
C ARG A 32 11.42 1.70 -3.05
N SER A 33 11.71 0.82 -4.01
CA SER A 33 12.89 0.91 -4.89
C SER A 33 13.08 2.29 -5.57
N PRO A 34 12.03 3.01 -6.04
CA PRO A 34 12.19 4.36 -6.59
C PRO A 34 12.79 5.37 -5.59
N ARG A 35 12.39 5.31 -4.32
CA ARG A 35 12.96 6.19 -3.29
C ARG A 35 14.42 5.83 -2.98
N VAL A 36 14.77 4.55 -3.10
CA VAL A 36 16.18 4.11 -3.00
C VAL A 36 17.00 4.58 -4.21
N ARG A 37 16.43 4.54 -5.42
CA ARG A 37 17.02 5.12 -6.65
C ARG A 37 17.36 6.60 -6.44
N ASP A 38 16.43 7.38 -5.90
CA ASP A 38 16.61 8.82 -5.69
C ASP A 38 17.70 9.13 -4.66
N LEU A 39 17.79 8.31 -3.60
CA LEU A 39 18.90 8.40 -2.64
C LEU A 39 20.24 8.13 -3.33
N MET A 40 20.34 7.06 -4.14
CA MET A 40 21.56 6.73 -4.87
C MET A 40 21.95 7.84 -5.85
N ASP A 41 20.99 8.43 -6.56
CA ASP A 41 21.21 9.56 -7.46
C ASP A 41 21.74 10.79 -6.70
N SER A 42 21.12 11.12 -5.56
CA SER A 42 21.55 12.23 -4.70
C SER A 42 23.00 12.05 -4.23
N LEU A 43 23.35 10.85 -3.74
CA LEU A 43 24.71 10.55 -3.28
C LEU A 43 25.73 10.54 -4.42
N TYR A 44 25.36 10.01 -5.59
CA TYR A 44 26.20 10.03 -6.78
C TYR A 44 26.49 11.46 -7.28
N ARG A 45 25.53 12.37 -7.11
CA ARG A 45 25.67 13.80 -7.44
C ARG A 45 26.36 14.61 -6.35
N GLY A 46 26.57 14.04 -5.16
CA GLY A 46 27.13 14.74 -4.00
C GLY A 46 26.15 15.71 -3.34
N TYR A 47 24.84 15.51 -3.53
CA TYR A 47 23.82 16.33 -2.90
C TYR A 47 23.63 15.96 -1.43
N PRO A 48 23.27 16.94 -0.56
CA PRO A 48 23.01 16.66 0.84
C PRO A 48 21.87 15.64 1.03
N SER A 49 22.15 14.55 1.72
CA SER A 49 21.19 13.46 2.01
C SER A 49 20.70 13.42 3.46
N GLY A 50 20.91 14.51 4.21
CA GLY A 50 20.54 14.66 5.62
C GLY A 50 21.61 14.19 6.61
N ALA A 51 21.28 14.22 7.90
CA ALA A 51 22.15 13.76 8.99
C ALA A 51 21.68 12.38 9.53
N ILE A 52 22.52 11.76 10.35
CA ILE A 52 22.19 10.54 11.10
C ILE A 52 22.12 10.91 12.58
N LEU A 53 21.05 10.51 13.26
CA LEU A 53 20.91 10.70 14.70
C LEU A 53 21.09 9.35 15.40
N LEU A 54 22.04 9.28 16.33
CA LEU A 54 22.32 8.09 17.13
C LEU A 54 22.12 8.36 18.61
N TRP A 55 21.87 7.30 19.36
CA TRP A 55 21.94 7.28 20.81
C TRP A 55 22.82 6.13 21.28
N GLU A 56 23.87 6.48 22.04
CA GLU A 56 24.65 5.49 22.75
C GLU A 56 24.03 5.30 24.13
N THR A 57 23.77 4.06 24.54
CA THR A 57 23.21 3.79 25.87
C THR A 57 23.70 2.48 26.44
N ASN A 58 23.74 2.41 27.77
CA ASN A 58 23.92 1.17 28.53
C ASN A 58 22.58 0.60 29.02
N GLU A 59 21.49 1.32 28.77
CA GLU A 59 20.15 0.90 29.13
C GLU A 59 19.70 -0.29 28.26
N ALA A 60 19.02 -1.26 28.88
CA ALA A 60 18.37 -2.35 28.16
C ALA A 60 17.11 -1.84 27.44
N VAL A 61 17.31 -1.30 26.24
CA VAL A 61 16.24 -0.77 25.39
C VAL A 61 15.65 -1.90 24.53
N PRO A 62 14.31 -2.07 24.48
CA PRO A 62 13.69 -3.02 23.57
C PRO A 62 14.03 -2.70 22.11
N LEU A 63 14.45 -3.73 21.37
CA LEU A 63 14.91 -3.60 19.99
C LEU A 63 13.92 -4.20 19.01
N GLN A 64 14.04 -3.79 17.75
CA GLN A 64 13.44 -4.48 16.62
C GLN A 64 14.51 -4.83 15.57
N ASP A 65 14.18 -5.77 14.69
CA ASP A 65 15.07 -6.17 13.61
C ASP A 65 15.16 -5.12 12.50
N MET A 66 16.35 -4.93 11.95
CA MET A 66 16.50 -4.21 10.68
C MET A 66 15.94 -5.04 9.52
N ALA A 67 15.50 -4.36 8.46
CA ALA A 67 15.03 -5.05 7.25
C ALA A 67 16.16 -5.72 6.44
N VAL A 68 17.42 -5.51 6.82
CA VAL A 68 18.62 -6.15 6.24
C VAL A 68 19.28 -7.07 7.26
N ALA A 69 19.96 -8.12 6.79
CA ALA A 69 20.62 -9.06 7.67
C ALA A 69 21.81 -8.43 8.41
N GLN A 70 21.94 -8.74 9.70
CA GLN A 70 23.03 -8.32 10.56
C GLN A 70 23.69 -9.55 11.19
N ALA A 71 25.00 -9.47 11.43
CA ALA A 71 25.72 -10.47 12.19
C ALA A 71 25.29 -10.43 13.67
N ALA A 72 25.38 -11.58 14.35
CA ALA A 72 25.21 -11.62 15.79
C ALA A 72 26.35 -10.85 16.47
N ASN A 73 26.00 -9.88 17.30
CA ASN A 73 26.97 -9.09 18.06
C ASN A 73 26.81 -9.40 19.56
N PRO A 74 27.83 -10.01 20.23
CA PRO A 74 27.77 -10.34 21.65
C PRO A 74 28.05 -9.14 22.58
N TYR A 75 28.47 -7.98 22.06
CA TYR A 75 28.81 -6.82 22.89
C TYR A 75 27.56 -6.01 23.31
N ALA A 76 27.54 -5.55 24.57
CA ALA A 76 26.38 -4.87 25.18
C ALA A 76 26.24 -3.39 24.81
N ALA A 77 27.34 -2.71 24.44
CA ALA A 77 27.30 -1.29 24.08
C ALA A 77 26.63 -1.11 22.72
N THR A 78 25.35 -0.73 22.75
CA THR A 78 24.51 -0.66 21.56
C THR A 78 24.38 0.80 21.10
N ARG A 79 24.71 1.06 19.84
CA ARG A 79 24.37 2.33 19.18
C ARG A 79 22.98 2.19 18.56
N LEU A 80 22.04 2.98 19.05
CA LEU A 80 20.67 2.99 18.58
C LEU A 80 20.49 4.05 17.49
N LEU A 81 19.93 3.65 16.35
CA LEU A 81 19.67 4.52 15.23
C LEU A 81 18.30 5.18 15.37
N LEU A 82 18.28 6.51 15.50
CA LEU A 82 17.07 7.31 15.75
C LEU A 82 16.59 8.09 14.50
N ASP A 83 17.49 8.55 13.64
CA ASP A 83 17.14 9.09 12.31
C ASP A 83 18.14 8.57 11.27
N GLY A 84 17.66 8.35 10.05
CA GLY A 84 18.42 7.79 8.95
C GLY A 84 18.27 6.29 8.77
N GLN A 85 17.39 5.64 9.55
CA GLN A 85 17.07 4.20 9.42
C GLN A 85 16.81 3.80 7.97
N GLN A 86 15.88 4.48 7.29
CA GLN A 86 15.47 4.10 5.94
C GLN A 86 16.62 4.28 4.94
N ARG A 87 17.45 5.33 5.10
CA ARG A 87 18.64 5.57 4.27
C ARG A 87 19.68 4.47 4.47
N LEU A 88 20.09 4.22 5.71
CA LEU A 88 21.15 3.25 6.01
C LEU A 88 20.75 1.81 5.67
N THR A 89 19.48 1.45 5.92
CA THR A 89 18.94 0.15 5.52
C THR A 89 19.01 -0.03 3.99
N SER A 90 18.61 1.01 3.24
CA SER A 90 18.64 0.96 1.76
C SER A 90 20.06 0.89 1.21
N LEU A 91 20.99 1.66 1.78
CA LEU A 91 22.40 1.64 1.39
C LEU A 91 23.05 0.29 1.70
N SER A 92 22.76 -0.28 2.87
CA SER A 92 23.23 -1.61 3.26
C SER A 92 22.72 -2.66 2.28
N ALA A 93 21.43 -2.62 1.90
CA ALA A 93 20.85 -3.53 0.91
C ALA A 93 21.53 -3.43 -0.45
N VAL A 94 21.68 -2.22 -1.00
CA VAL A 94 22.23 -1.98 -2.34
C VAL A 94 23.72 -2.31 -2.40
N ILE A 95 24.52 -1.83 -1.43
CA ILE A 95 25.98 -1.99 -1.44
C ILE A 95 26.40 -3.43 -1.17
N ARG A 96 25.66 -4.14 -0.30
CA ARG A 96 25.93 -5.55 0.02
C ARG A 96 25.22 -6.51 -0.93
N GLY A 97 24.34 -6.02 -1.80
CA GLY A 97 23.52 -6.84 -2.71
C GLY A 97 22.58 -7.78 -1.98
N GLN A 98 22.04 -7.36 -0.83
CA GLN A 98 21.13 -8.15 -0.01
C GLN A 98 19.68 -7.67 -0.17
N PRO A 99 18.70 -8.57 -0.10
CA PRO A 99 17.30 -8.17 -0.14
C PRO A 99 16.87 -7.53 1.18
N VAL A 100 15.78 -6.77 1.14
CA VAL A 100 15.11 -6.23 2.32
C VAL A 100 13.90 -7.09 2.70
N LYS A 101 13.65 -7.27 3.99
CA LYS A 101 12.42 -7.85 4.53
C LYS A 101 11.39 -6.75 4.81
N VAL A 102 10.24 -6.81 4.17
CA VAL A 102 9.13 -5.86 4.34
C VAL A 102 7.82 -6.63 4.50
N ARG A 103 7.14 -6.45 5.63
CA ARG A 103 5.86 -7.13 5.95
C ARG A 103 5.90 -8.64 5.64
N GLY A 104 6.93 -9.32 6.13
CA GLY A 104 7.15 -10.77 5.92
C GLY A 104 7.62 -11.18 4.52
N ARG A 105 7.70 -10.26 3.55
CA ARG A 105 8.18 -10.54 2.19
C ARG A 105 9.63 -10.14 2.03
N VAL A 106 10.43 -11.01 1.42
CA VAL A 106 11.80 -10.71 1.02
C VAL A 106 11.76 -10.09 -0.37
N LYS A 107 12.23 -8.85 -0.50
CA LYS A 107 12.24 -8.11 -1.76
C LYS A 107 13.68 -7.70 -2.12
N PRO A 108 14.17 -8.03 -3.32
CA PRO A 108 15.45 -7.51 -3.77
C PRO A 108 15.33 -6.01 -4.08
N VAL A 109 16.38 -5.24 -3.78
CA VAL A 109 16.49 -3.83 -4.16
C VAL A 109 17.48 -3.76 -5.32
N GLU A 110 17.02 -4.10 -6.52
CA GLU A 110 17.86 -4.06 -7.73
C GLU A 110 17.71 -2.71 -8.44
N LEU A 111 18.83 -2.01 -8.57
CA LEU A 111 18.95 -0.77 -9.34
C LEU A 111 19.91 -0.99 -10.51
N LEU A 112 19.62 -0.35 -11.63
CA LEU A 112 20.50 -0.28 -12.79
C LEU A 112 21.10 1.12 -12.88
N PHE A 113 22.39 1.19 -13.24
CA PHE A 113 23.14 2.41 -13.48
C PHE A 113 23.42 2.56 -14.97
N ASN A 114 23.17 3.76 -15.50
CA ASN A 114 23.37 4.07 -16.90
C ASN A 114 24.83 4.48 -17.17
N LEU A 115 25.56 3.68 -17.95
CA LEU A 115 26.91 4.02 -18.40
C LEU A 115 26.91 5.14 -19.45
N GLU A 116 25.83 5.27 -20.23
CA GLU A 116 25.74 6.22 -21.35
C GLU A 116 25.20 7.60 -20.97
N HIS A 117 24.61 7.74 -19.78
CA HIS A 117 23.99 9.01 -19.37
C HIS A 117 24.96 10.20 -19.51
N PRO A 118 24.52 11.32 -20.12
CA PRO A 118 25.37 12.48 -20.37
C PRO A 118 25.90 13.09 -19.07
N GLU A 119 27.09 13.68 -19.10
CA GLU A 119 27.63 14.39 -17.91
C GLU A 119 26.98 15.76 -17.70
N ARG A 120 26.29 16.31 -18.72
CA ARG A 120 25.55 17.56 -18.62
C ARG A 120 24.34 17.40 -17.71
N GLN A 121 24.13 18.38 -16.83
CA GLN A 121 22.99 18.45 -15.92
C GLN A 121 21.68 18.59 -16.70
N GLU A 122 21.03 17.49 -17.04
CA GLU A 122 19.60 17.52 -17.31
C GLU A 122 18.87 17.45 -15.96
N ILE A 123 18.16 18.52 -15.62
CA ILE A 123 17.29 18.58 -14.44
C ILE A 123 16.05 17.76 -14.78
N VAL A 124 16.06 16.48 -14.40
CA VAL A 124 14.85 15.64 -14.36
C VAL A 124 14.46 15.51 -12.89
N THR A 125 14.09 16.61 -12.25
CA THR A 125 13.44 16.54 -10.93
C THR A 125 11.99 16.16 -11.13
N GLU A 126 11.66 14.90 -10.84
CA GLU A 126 10.29 14.46 -10.65
C GLU A 126 9.80 15.02 -9.31
N VAL A 127 8.98 16.06 -9.35
CA VAL A 127 8.21 16.48 -8.18
C VAL A 127 7.05 15.49 -8.06
N ASN A 128 7.23 14.44 -7.25
CA ASN A 128 6.10 13.61 -6.83
C ASN A 128 5.37 14.36 -5.71
N GLU A 129 4.26 15.02 -6.05
CA GLU A 129 3.40 15.70 -5.06
C GLU A 129 2.77 14.70 -4.06
N ASP A 130 2.65 13.41 -4.44
CA ASP A 130 1.97 12.37 -3.66
C ASP A 130 2.90 11.28 -3.12
N ALA A 131 4.03 11.66 -2.50
CA ALA A 131 4.95 10.69 -1.90
C ALA A 131 4.38 9.97 -0.65
N ASP A 132 3.22 10.38 -0.15
CA ASP A 132 2.56 9.83 1.04
C ASP A 132 1.38 8.89 0.74
N ASP A 133 0.88 8.83 -0.51
CA ASP A 133 -0.19 7.91 -0.88
C ASP A 133 0.34 6.56 -1.35
N GLU A 134 -0.22 5.47 -0.81
CA GLU A 134 0.18 4.09 -1.13
C GLU A 134 -0.09 3.67 -2.60
N ALA A 135 -0.58 4.58 -3.46
CA ALA A 135 -1.15 4.27 -4.77
C ALA A 135 -0.54 4.98 -5.99
N THR A 136 0.61 5.66 -5.89
CA THR A 136 1.34 6.11 -7.09
C THR A 136 2.31 5.01 -7.56
N GLU A 137 1.75 3.95 -8.16
CA GLU A 137 2.33 3.56 -9.45
C GLU A 137 2.15 4.80 -10.32
N ILE A 138 3.26 5.46 -10.69
CA ILE A 138 3.24 6.35 -11.85
C ILE A 138 2.49 5.55 -12.92
N ASP A 139 1.41 6.10 -13.51
CA ASP A 139 0.64 5.43 -14.57
C ASP A 139 1.58 5.14 -15.76
N GLU A 140 2.38 4.08 -15.63
CA GLU A 140 3.22 3.47 -16.68
C GLU A 140 2.32 2.84 -17.74
N ALA A 141 1.02 2.70 -17.46
CA ALA A 141 0.01 2.16 -18.37
C ALA A 141 -0.40 3.13 -19.51
N ASP A 142 -0.16 4.45 -19.35
CA ASP A 142 -0.62 5.47 -20.30
C ASP A 142 0.49 6.08 -21.17
N SER A 143 1.76 5.72 -20.93
CA SER A 143 2.88 6.17 -21.77
C SER A 143 3.25 5.12 -22.80
N THR A 144 3.55 5.56 -24.02
CA THR A 144 3.98 4.63 -25.06
C THR A 144 5.32 3.99 -24.68
N ASP A 145 5.56 2.75 -25.10
CA ASP A 145 6.81 2.01 -24.84
C ASP A 145 8.06 2.83 -25.21
N ASP A 146 7.95 3.65 -26.26
CA ASP A 146 9.00 4.55 -26.74
C ASP A 146 9.22 5.78 -25.84
N GLU A 147 8.17 6.35 -25.26
CA GLU A 147 8.29 7.48 -24.32
C GLU A 147 8.90 7.05 -22.99
N LEU A 148 8.49 5.88 -22.48
CA LEU A 148 9.09 5.28 -21.29
C LEU A 148 10.58 5.01 -21.51
N GLN A 149 10.93 4.44 -22.66
CA GLN A 149 12.33 4.13 -22.98
C GLN A 149 13.19 5.40 -23.07
N ARG A 150 12.72 6.44 -23.76
CA ARG A 150 13.41 7.74 -23.81
C ARG A 150 13.55 8.38 -22.43
N ARG A 151 12.56 8.22 -21.55
CA ARG A 151 12.61 8.70 -20.17
C ARG A 151 13.68 7.95 -19.36
N PHE A 152 13.74 6.62 -19.47
CA PHE A 152 14.76 5.82 -18.78
C PHE A 152 16.18 6.18 -19.23
N GLU A 153 16.39 6.44 -20.52
CA GLU A 153 17.70 6.83 -21.07
C GLU A 153 18.24 8.15 -20.49
N ARG A 154 17.35 9.05 -20.04
CA ARG A 154 17.71 10.32 -19.37
C ARG A 154 17.94 10.18 -17.87
N MET A 155 17.77 8.99 -17.30
CA MET A 155 17.99 8.76 -15.87
C MET A 155 19.35 8.12 -15.61
N THR A 156 20.01 8.55 -14.53
CA THR A 156 21.30 7.98 -14.11
C THR A 156 21.09 6.62 -13.44
N PHE A 157 20.02 6.48 -12.66
CA PHE A 157 19.60 5.23 -12.01
C PHE A 157 18.17 4.90 -12.38
N VAL A 158 17.85 3.62 -12.49
CA VAL A 158 16.47 3.12 -12.68
C VAL A 158 16.25 1.87 -11.83
N VAL A 159 14.99 1.58 -11.49
CA VAL A 159 14.64 0.30 -10.89
C VAL A 159 14.79 -0.79 -11.95
N ALA A 160 15.39 -1.93 -11.58
CA ALA A 160 15.70 -2.97 -12.54
C ALA A 160 14.43 -3.60 -13.13
N THR A 161 14.41 -3.73 -14.46
CA THR A 161 13.44 -4.54 -15.21
C THR A 161 14.21 -5.48 -16.14
N ASN A 162 13.60 -6.61 -16.53
CA ASN A 162 14.26 -7.57 -17.42
C ASN A 162 14.64 -6.94 -18.78
N LYS A 163 13.77 -6.06 -19.32
CA LYS A 163 14.00 -5.35 -20.59
C LYS A 163 15.22 -4.42 -20.48
N LEU A 164 15.31 -3.63 -19.41
CA LEU A 164 16.43 -2.70 -19.22
C LEU A 164 17.73 -3.41 -18.84
N ALA A 165 17.67 -4.46 -18.02
CA ALA A 165 18.86 -5.22 -17.58
C ALA A 165 19.54 -5.99 -18.73
N ALA A 166 18.80 -6.29 -19.80
CA ALA A 166 19.35 -6.93 -21.00
C ALA A 166 20.18 -5.97 -21.88
N LEU A 167 20.01 -4.66 -21.70
CA LEU A 167 20.69 -3.65 -22.50
C LEU A 167 22.14 -3.42 -21.99
N PRO A 168 23.16 -3.42 -22.87
CA PRO A 168 24.57 -3.40 -22.47
C PRO A 168 25.02 -2.22 -21.60
N GLN A 169 24.42 -1.04 -21.80
CA GLN A 169 24.74 0.19 -21.09
C GLN A 169 24.21 0.24 -19.66
N TRP A 170 23.30 -0.66 -19.28
CA TRP A 170 22.72 -0.72 -17.96
C TRP A 170 23.44 -1.75 -17.11
N VAL A 171 24.00 -1.32 -15.97
CA VAL A 171 24.75 -2.19 -15.06
C VAL A 171 24.10 -2.27 -13.70
N LYS A 172 24.06 -3.48 -13.11
CA LYS A 172 23.48 -3.65 -11.77
C LYS A 172 24.37 -2.95 -10.76
N VAL A 173 23.77 -2.07 -9.96
CA VAL A 173 24.49 -1.27 -8.97
C VAL A 173 25.16 -2.13 -7.90
N SER A 174 24.47 -3.18 -7.45
CA SER A 174 25.02 -4.15 -6.47
C SER A 174 26.26 -4.86 -7.01
N GLU A 175 26.26 -5.27 -8.27
CA GLU A 175 27.42 -5.90 -8.92
C GLU A 175 28.62 -4.94 -8.98
N VAL A 176 28.40 -3.64 -9.26
CA VAL A 176 29.49 -2.65 -9.27
C VAL A 176 30.11 -2.47 -7.89
N PHE A 177 29.30 -2.51 -6.83
CA PHE A 177 29.81 -2.42 -5.46
C PHE A 177 30.51 -3.70 -5.01
N GLN A 178 30.01 -4.88 -5.39
CA GLN A 178 30.63 -6.15 -5.03
C GLN A 178 31.88 -6.47 -5.89
N GLY A 179 31.96 -5.93 -7.10
CA GLY A 179 33.04 -6.20 -8.05
C GLY A 179 34.24 -5.27 -7.90
N GLU A 180 35.43 -5.87 -7.89
CA GLU A 180 36.72 -5.15 -7.83
C GLU A 180 37.20 -4.64 -9.20
N SER A 181 36.68 -5.18 -10.31
CA SER A 181 37.12 -4.85 -11.68
C SER A 181 35.98 -4.37 -12.57
N ASP A 182 36.28 -3.43 -13.46
CA ASP A 182 35.35 -2.91 -14.46
C ASP A 182 35.27 -3.78 -15.73
N THR A 183 36.20 -4.72 -15.90
CA THR A 183 36.38 -5.49 -17.13
C THR A 183 35.10 -6.19 -17.61
N ALA A 184 34.33 -6.78 -16.69
CA ALA A 184 33.10 -7.48 -17.03
C ALA A 184 32.02 -6.52 -17.56
N PHE A 185 31.88 -5.34 -16.95
CA PHE A 185 30.93 -4.32 -17.37
C PHE A 185 31.32 -3.71 -18.72
N LEU A 186 32.60 -3.41 -18.90
CA LEU A 186 33.14 -2.86 -20.15
C LEU A 186 32.97 -3.84 -21.32
N ARG A 187 33.35 -5.11 -21.13
CA ARG A 187 33.15 -6.16 -22.15
C ARG A 187 31.69 -6.35 -22.50
N ARG A 188 30.80 -6.36 -21.50
CA ARG A 188 29.36 -6.45 -21.73
C ARG A 188 28.85 -5.29 -22.55
N ALA A 189 29.36 -4.09 -22.32
CA ALA A 189 29.05 -2.88 -23.09
C ALA A 189 29.75 -2.81 -24.46
N GLY A 190 30.46 -3.86 -24.88
CA GLY A 190 31.15 -3.96 -26.17
C GLY A 190 32.51 -3.26 -26.22
N ILE A 191 33.08 -2.89 -25.08
CA ILE A 191 34.39 -2.22 -25.00
C ILE A 191 35.48 -3.28 -24.82
N THR A 192 36.32 -3.43 -25.84
CA THR A 192 37.39 -4.44 -25.90
C THR A 192 38.80 -3.84 -26.00
N SER A 193 38.93 -2.52 -26.26
CA SER A 193 40.20 -1.78 -26.30
C SER A 193 40.12 -0.52 -25.42
N PHE A 194 41.29 -0.09 -24.93
CA PHE A 194 41.48 1.21 -24.26
C PHE A 194 41.27 2.39 -25.21
N ASP A 195 41.38 2.17 -26.52
CA ASP A 195 41.18 3.20 -27.55
C ASP A 195 39.70 3.49 -27.86
N ASP A 196 38.75 2.73 -27.27
CA ASP A 196 37.31 3.04 -27.44
C ASP A 196 37.01 4.39 -26.78
N PRO A 197 36.40 5.35 -27.49
CA PRO A 197 36.11 6.69 -26.95
C PRO A 197 35.20 6.66 -25.71
N ARG A 198 34.47 5.56 -25.47
CA ARG A 198 33.61 5.36 -24.30
C ARG A 198 34.35 4.77 -23.10
N TYR A 199 35.55 4.21 -23.29
CA TYR A 199 36.33 3.55 -22.23
C TYR A 199 36.54 4.50 -21.04
N GLU A 200 37.11 5.68 -21.30
CA GLU A 200 37.37 6.67 -20.24
C GLU A 200 36.08 7.12 -19.53
N LYS A 201 35.03 7.42 -20.30
CA LYS A 201 33.71 7.81 -19.77
C LYS A 201 33.17 6.74 -18.81
N TYR A 202 33.16 5.49 -19.24
CA TYR A 202 32.55 4.40 -18.46
C TYR A 202 33.35 4.10 -17.20
N THR A 203 34.68 4.01 -17.32
CA THR A 203 35.55 3.80 -16.15
C THR A 203 35.44 4.96 -15.17
N HIS A 204 35.38 6.21 -15.65
CA HIS A 204 35.18 7.38 -14.78
C HIS A 204 33.84 7.32 -14.04
N ARG A 205 32.75 6.97 -14.74
CA ARG A 205 31.42 6.84 -14.15
C ARG A 205 31.33 5.70 -13.14
N LEU A 206 31.91 4.54 -13.44
CA LEU A 206 31.98 3.40 -12.52
C LEU A 206 32.81 3.75 -11.26
N ALA A 207 33.95 4.44 -11.43
CA ALA A 207 34.74 4.94 -10.31
C ALA A 207 33.96 5.98 -9.47
N LYS A 208 33.18 6.86 -10.11
CA LYS A 208 32.29 7.81 -9.43
C LYS A 208 31.17 7.10 -8.67
N LEU A 209 30.58 6.04 -9.23
CA LEU A 209 29.60 5.21 -8.54
C LEU A 209 30.20 4.55 -7.29
N ARG A 210 31.39 3.96 -7.38
CA ARG A 210 32.08 3.38 -6.20
C ARG A 210 32.41 4.42 -5.13
N ARG A 211 32.68 5.68 -5.51
CA ARG A 211 32.93 6.78 -4.56
C ARG A 211 31.74 7.09 -3.65
N VAL A 212 30.52 6.64 -3.95
CA VAL A 212 29.37 6.74 -3.04
C VAL A 212 29.67 6.10 -1.67
N ARG A 213 30.48 5.05 -1.61
CA ARG A 213 30.95 4.45 -0.33
C ARG A 213 31.70 5.43 0.57
N LYS A 214 32.36 6.43 -0.03
CA LYS A 214 33.15 7.45 0.67
C LYS A 214 32.34 8.70 1.00
N TYR A 215 31.06 8.77 0.62
CA TYR A 215 30.21 9.88 1.02
C TYR A 215 30.13 9.94 2.56
N VAL A 216 30.35 11.11 3.14
CA VAL A 216 30.40 11.32 4.59
C VAL A 216 29.05 11.82 5.09
N TYR A 217 28.48 11.10 6.05
CA TYR A 217 27.33 11.57 6.82
C TYR A 217 27.79 12.29 8.08
N ARG A 218 27.15 13.43 8.36
CA ARG A 218 27.19 14.03 9.69
C ARG A 218 26.36 13.18 10.64
N MET A 219 26.92 12.89 11.81
CA MET A 219 26.27 12.15 12.87
C MET A 219 26.14 13.02 14.11
N ASP A 220 24.92 13.14 14.61
CA ASP A 220 24.65 13.72 15.93
C ASP A 220 24.43 12.57 16.91
N VAL A 221 25.24 12.52 17.98
CA VAL A 221 25.18 11.46 18.99
C VAL A 221 24.62 12.02 20.30
N LEU A 222 23.47 11.46 20.70
CA LEU A 222 22.84 11.73 21.99
C LEU A 222 23.63 11.12 23.14
N GLU A 223 23.60 11.80 24.28
CA GLU A 223 24.40 11.45 25.45
C GLU A 223 23.88 10.18 26.15
N ARG A 224 24.82 9.40 26.71
CA ARG A 224 24.53 8.10 27.35
C ARG A 224 23.69 8.18 28.61
N THR A 225 23.61 9.36 29.21
CA THR A 225 22.86 9.62 30.45
C THR A 225 21.39 9.90 30.21
N LEU A 226 20.98 10.15 28.96
CA LEU A 226 19.57 10.36 28.62
C LEU A 226 18.79 9.07 28.79
N SER A 227 17.60 9.18 29.37
CA SER A 227 16.64 8.08 29.51
C SER A 227 15.92 7.78 28.19
N TYR A 228 15.35 6.58 28.09
CA TYR A 228 14.52 6.20 26.95
C TYR A 228 13.35 7.16 26.67
N GLU A 229 12.73 7.72 27.72
CA GLU A 229 11.63 8.68 27.59
C GLU A 229 12.11 10.02 27.00
N GLU A 230 13.22 10.58 27.51
CA GLU A 230 13.82 11.81 26.98
C GLU A 230 14.23 11.65 25.52
N VAL A 231 14.82 10.51 25.16
CA VAL A 231 15.23 10.21 23.78
C VAL A 231 14.02 10.08 22.86
N THR A 232 12.95 9.45 23.33
CA THR A 232 11.69 9.36 22.58
C THR A 232 11.10 10.75 22.34
N GLU A 233 11.14 11.64 23.34
CA GLU A 233 10.67 13.02 23.18
C GLU A 233 11.51 13.78 22.14
N ILE A 234 12.84 13.65 22.19
CA ILE A 234 13.73 14.22 21.17
C ILE A 234 13.37 13.68 19.78
N PHE A 235 13.19 12.36 19.66
CA PHE A 235 12.83 11.71 18.40
C PHE A 235 11.50 12.24 17.85
N VAL A 236 10.46 12.34 18.69
CA VAL A 236 9.14 12.86 18.29
C VAL A 236 9.24 14.33 17.87
N ARG A 237 9.94 15.18 18.65
CA ARG A 237 10.09 16.61 18.34
C ARG A 237 10.87 16.86 17.04
N VAL A 238 11.94 16.10 16.80
CA VAL A 238 12.75 16.24 15.58
C VAL A 238 11.96 15.82 14.34
N ASN A 239 11.11 14.80 14.45
CA ASN A 239 10.35 14.27 13.32
C ASN A 239 8.96 14.91 13.13
N SER A 240 8.44 15.62 14.13
CA SER A 240 7.18 16.38 14.01
C SER A 240 7.38 17.73 13.31
N LEU A 241 8.57 18.34 13.41
CA LEU A 241 8.89 19.67 12.86
C LEU A 241 9.27 19.70 11.36
N GLY A 242 8.98 18.62 10.63
CA GLY A 242 9.13 18.55 9.19
C GLY A 242 8.69 17.16 8.74
N ALA A 243 7.62 17.08 7.95
CA ALA A 243 6.85 15.88 7.62
C ALA A 243 7.68 14.66 7.14
N LYS A 244 8.33 13.93 8.07
CA LYS A 244 9.14 12.73 7.79
C LYS A 244 8.51 11.42 8.27
N LEU A 245 7.69 11.48 9.32
CA LEU A 245 7.01 10.34 9.95
C LEU A 245 5.49 10.52 9.92
N ARG A 246 4.76 9.40 9.84
CA ARG A 246 3.30 9.39 9.95
C ARG A 246 2.89 9.65 11.41
N SER A 247 1.69 10.18 11.63
CA SER A 247 1.16 10.39 12.98
C SER A 247 1.10 9.09 13.81
N SER A 248 0.85 7.95 13.18
CA SER A 248 0.90 6.62 13.80
C SER A 248 2.31 6.22 14.26
N ASP A 249 3.35 6.63 13.53
CA ASP A 249 4.74 6.32 13.88
C ASP A 249 5.15 7.10 15.15
N LEU A 250 4.73 8.37 15.24
CA LEU A 250 4.95 9.21 16.42
C LEU A 250 4.17 8.66 17.64
N ALA A 251 2.94 8.20 17.43
CA ALA A 251 2.14 7.56 18.47
C ALA A 251 2.80 6.29 18.99
N LEU A 252 3.29 5.42 18.10
CA LEU A 252 4.01 4.20 18.48
C LEU A 252 5.24 4.53 19.35
N ALA A 253 6.00 5.55 18.98
CA ALA A 253 7.16 5.98 19.77
C ALA A 253 6.74 6.40 21.18
N GLN A 254 5.70 7.22 21.31
CA GLN A 254 5.19 7.66 22.61
C GLN A 254 4.60 6.52 23.47
N ILE A 255 3.95 5.54 22.84
CA ILE A 255 3.40 4.35 23.51
C ILE A 255 4.53 3.47 24.01
N THR A 256 5.50 3.13 23.15
CA THR A 256 6.62 2.23 23.50
C THR A 256 7.55 2.81 24.58
N ALA A 257 7.67 4.13 24.66
CA ALA A 257 8.39 4.78 25.77
C ALA A 257 7.77 4.47 27.15
N ARG A 258 6.43 4.44 27.23
CA ARG A 258 5.68 4.13 28.48
C ARG A 258 5.45 2.63 28.67
N TRP A 259 5.23 1.92 27.58
CA TRP A 259 4.92 0.49 27.54
C TRP A 259 5.99 -0.25 26.74
N ARG A 260 7.09 -0.58 27.41
CA ARG A 260 8.21 -1.33 26.81
C ARG A 260 7.75 -2.69 26.29
N HIS A 261 8.35 -3.13 25.19
CA HIS A 261 8.04 -4.37 24.48
C HIS A 261 6.63 -4.42 23.87
N SER A 262 5.90 -3.30 23.86
CA SER A 262 4.54 -3.27 23.30
C SER A 262 4.51 -3.46 21.79
N LEU A 263 5.60 -3.14 21.06
CA LEU A 263 5.65 -3.36 19.63
C LEU A 263 5.45 -4.84 19.26
N GLU A 264 6.08 -5.76 19.99
CA GLU A 264 5.94 -7.19 19.75
C GLU A 264 4.50 -7.67 20.01
N ILE A 265 3.86 -7.15 21.07
CA ILE A 265 2.46 -7.42 21.39
C ILE A 265 1.56 -6.98 20.23
N PHE A 266 1.77 -5.77 19.71
CA PHE A 266 0.97 -5.22 18.62
C PHE A 266 1.19 -5.97 17.30
N GLN A 267 2.44 -6.30 16.97
CA GLN A 267 2.79 -7.08 15.77
C GLN A 267 2.23 -8.51 15.82
N LYS A 268 2.21 -9.14 17.00
CA LYS A 268 1.60 -10.45 17.17
C LYS A 268 0.10 -10.42 16.85
N PHE A 269 -0.62 -9.41 17.36
CA PHE A 269 -2.03 -9.25 17.06
C PHE A 269 -2.28 -8.93 15.57
N GLN A 270 -1.46 -8.05 14.99
CA GLN A 270 -1.50 -7.76 13.55
C GLN A 270 -1.35 -9.04 12.71
N ALA A 271 -0.39 -9.91 13.07
CA ALA A 271 -0.18 -11.19 12.40
C ALA A 271 -1.38 -12.15 12.58
N ASP A 272 -2.01 -12.15 13.76
CA ASP A 272 -3.21 -12.95 14.01
C ASP A 272 -4.42 -12.47 13.19
N CYS A 273 -4.61 -11.15 13.03
CA CYS A 273 -5.60 -10.59 12.10
C CYS A 273 -5.29 -10.98 10.65
N GLY A 274 -4.01 -10.96 10.25
CA GLY A 274 -3.55 -11.40 8.93
C GLY A 274 -3.92 -12.85 8.62
N LYS A 275 -3.80 -13.77 9.60
CA LYS A 275 -4.24 -15.18 9.45
C LYS A 275 -5.75 -15.31 9.23
N LEU A 276 -6.55 -14.34 9.67
CA LEU A 276 -8.01 -14.32 9.47
C LEU A 276 -8.42 -13.70 8.12
N GLY A 277 -7.46 -13.26 7.30
CA GLY A 277 -7.68 -12.58 6.02
C GLY A 277 -7.56 -11.06 6.09
N PHE A 278 -7.25 -10.48 7.25
CA PHE A 278 -7.21 -9.03 7.50
C PHE A 278 -5.80 -8.56 7.86
N ASP A 279 -4.91 -8.55 6.87
CA ASP A 279 -3.56 -7.97 6.99
C ASP A 279 -3.64 -6.43 6.87
N LEU A 280 -3.79 -5.77 8.02
CA LEU A 280 -3.94 -4.31 8.14
C LEU A 280 -2.62 -3.67 8.57
N ASP A 281 -2.43 -2.39 8.23
CA ASP A 281 -1.29 -1.63 8.73
C ASP A 281 -1.38 -1.45 10.26
N LEU A 282 -0.23 -1.48 10.93
CA LEU A 282 -0.13 -1.36 12.39
C LEU A 282 -0.79 -0.06 12.89
N GLY A 283 -0.72 1.02 12.11
CA GLY A 283 -1.36 2.29 12.44
C GLY A 283 -2.87 2.20 12.62
N VAL A 284 -3.55 1.27 11.95
CA VAL A 284 -5.00 1.03 12.14
C VAL A 284 -5.26 0.41 13.51
N HIS A 285 -4.44 -0.55 13.94
CA HIS A 285 -4.55 -1.15 15.26
C HIS A 285 -4.23 -0.15 16.38
N LEU A 286 -3.19 0.68 16.21
CA LEU A 286 -2.87 1.76 17.15
C LEU A 286 -4.00 2.78 17.21
N LYS A 287 -4.62 3.12 16.09
CA LYS A 287 -5.77 4.02 16.07
C LYS A 287 -6.98 3.43 16.79
N THR A 288 -7.20 2.12 16.64
CA THR A 288 -8.24 1.38 17.38
C THR A 288 -7.97 1.44 18.88
N LEU A 289 -6.72 1.20 19.31
CA LEU A 289 -6.31 1.38 20.72
C LEU A 289 -6.67 2.77 21.25
N ILE A 290 -6.34 3.83 20.52
CA ILE A 290 -6.62 5.20 20.99
C ILE A 290 -8.12 5.49 21.02
N ALA A 291 -8.88 4.98 20.04
CA ALA A 291 -10.34 5.06 20.05
C ALA A 291 -10.94 4.43 21.32
N PHE A 292 -10.49 3.24 21.70
CA PHE A 292 -10.96 2.55 22.90
C PHE A 292 -10.47 3.22 24.19
N ALA A 293 -9.23 3.70 24.24
CA ALA A 293 -8.68 4.33 25.42
C ALA A 293 -9.24 5.74 25.70
N THR A 294 -9.77 6.43 24.68
CA THR A 294 -10.09 7.87 24.78
C THR A 294 -11.44 8.30 24.21
N GLY A 295 -12.14 7.44 23.48
CA GLY A 295 -13.33 7.79 22.70
C GLY A 295 -13.02 8.62 21.43
N GLN A 296 -11.73 8.81 21.09
CA GLN A 296 -11.28 9.59 19.93
C GLN A 296 -10.16 8.88 19.18
N SER A 297 -10.02 9.16 17.89
CA SER A 297 -9.07 8.47 17.00
C SER A 297 -7.75 9.24 16.77
N ARG A 298 -7.63 10.46 17.31
CA ARG A 298 -6.46 11.32 17.10
C ARG A 298 -5.32 10.97 18.05
N PHE A 299 -4.11 10.88 17.51
CA PHE A 299 -2.92 10.55 18.29
C PHE A 299 -2.41 11.68 19.22
N LEU A 300 -3.01 12.87 19.16
CA LEU A 300 -2.63 14.01 20.02
C LEU A 300 -2.81 13.73 21.51
N THR A 301 -3.67 12.77 21.87
CA THR A 301 -3.98 12.42 23.26
C THR A 301 -3.03 11.39 23.86
N VAL A 302 -2.19 10.73 23.03
CA VAL A 302 -1.33 9.61 23.45
C VAL A 302 -0.40 9.97 24.60
N SER A 303 0.16 11.19 24.58
CA SER A 303 1.09 11.65 25.63
C SER A 303 0.47 11.76 27.02
N SER A 304 -0.86 11.88 27.10
CA SER A 304 -1.59 11.97 28.38
C SER A 304 -2.02 10.62 28.95
N LEU A 305 -1.88 9.52 28.20
CA LEU A 305 -2.36 8.21 28.62
C LEU A 305 -1.39 7.55 29.60
N SER A 306 -1.95 6.98 30.67
CA SER A 306 -1.21 6.12 31.59
C SER A 306 -0.97 4.74 30.98
N LEU A 307 0.00 4.00 31.53
CA LEU A 307 0.25 2.61 31.12
C LEU A 307 -0.99 1.73 31.29
N GLU A 308 -1.73 1.91 32.39
CA GLU A 308 -2.97 1.17 32.66
C GLU A 308 -4.04 1.45 31.60
N GLN A 309 -4.25 2.71 31.23
CA GLN A 309 -5.19 3.08 30.17
C GLN A 309 -4.80 2.47 28.82
N LEU A 310 -3.50 2.45 28.49
CA LEU A 310 -3.00 1.84 27.27
C LEU A 310 -3.23 0.32 27.25
N GLN A 311 -2.97 -0.36 28.38
CA GLN A 311 -3.13 -1.81 28.48
C GLN A 311 -4.59 -2.24 28.45
N THR A 312 -5.45 -1.55 29.21
CA THR A 312 -6.90 -1.80 29.22
C THR A 312 -7.51 -1.52 27.85
N GLY A 313 -7.24 -0.34 27.28
CA GLY A 313 -7.72 0.03 25.95
C GLY A 313 -7.22 -0.92 24.86
N TRP A 314 -6.01 -1.48 25.00
CA TRP A 314 -5.51 -2.50 24.06
C TRP A 314 -6.29 -3.80 24.17
N ALA A 315 -6.53 -4.29 25.39
CA ALA A 315 -7.29 -5.50 25.60
C ALA A 315 -8.69 -5.39 24.97
N GLU A 316 -9.39 -4.29 25.21
CA GLU A 316 -10.72 -4.03 24.66
C GLU A 316 -10.69 -3.85 23.13
N ALA A 317 -9.73 -3.09 22.61
CA ALA A 317 -9.56 -2.87 21.18
C ALA A 317 -9.31 -4.17 20.40
N THR A 318 -8.52 -5.09 20.96
CA THR A 318 -8.26 -6.38 20.31
C THR A 318 -9.52 -7.25 20.24
N GLU A 319 -10.35 -7.25 21.28
CA GLU A 319 -11.63 -7.96 21.28
C GLU A 319 -12.63 -7.32 20.30
N GLY A 320 -12.74 -5.98 20.33
CA GLY A 320 -13.57 -5.24 19.39
C GLY A 320 -13.18 -5.49 17.93
N MET A 321 -11.87 -5.53 17.64
CA MET A 321 -11.40 -5.82 16.28
C MET A 321 -11.70 -7.27 15.85
N ARG A 322 -11.64 -8.25 16.76
CA ARG A 322 -12.08 -9.63 16.48
C ARG A 322 -13.57 -9.68 16.17
N PHE A 323 -14.39 -8.98 16.94
CA PHE A 323 -15.82 -8.82 16.65
C PHE A 323 -16.03 -8.21 15.26
N ALA A 324 -15.36 -7.10 14.95
CA ALA A 324 -15.48 -6.42 13.65
C ALA A 324 -15.10 -7.32 12.48
N ILE A 325 -14.00 -8.07 12.56
CA ILE A 325 -13.60 -9.03 11.54
C ILE A 325 -14.69 -10.07 11.31
N ASN A 326 -15.21 -10.68 12.39
CA ASN A 326 -16.23 -11.71 12.29
C ASN A 326 -17.57 -11.17 11.75
N PHE A 327 -17.98 -9.99 12.20
CA PHE A 327 -19.20 -9.32 11.74
C PHE A 327 -19.11 -8.94 10.26
N LEU A 328 -17.98 -8.38 9.83
CA LEU A 328 -17.75 -8.04 8.43
C LEU A 328 -17.77 -9.28 7.55
N LYS A 329 -17.11 -10.37 7.96
CA LYS A 329 -17.12 -11.64 7.21
C LYS A 329 -18.51 -12.27 7.12
N SER A 330 -19.20 -12.37 8.24
CA SER A 330 -20.39 -13.21 8.38
C SER A 330 -21.67 -12.48 8.01
N ASN A 331 -21.79 -11.20 8.36
CA ASN A 331 -23.02 -10.42 8.19
C ASN A 331 -22.94 -9.52 6.95
N VAL A 332 -21.79 -8.87 6.75
CA VAL A 332 -21.60 -7.91 5.63
C VAL A 332 -21.10 -8.61 4.37
N GLY A 333 -20.42 -9.74 4.51
CA GLY A 333 -19.77 -10.46 3.42
C GLY A 333 -18.47 -9.80 2.97
N ILE A 334 -17.78 -9.04 3.82
CA ILE A 334 -16.45 -8.49 3.57
C ILE A 334 -15.43 -9.40 4.27
N ASP A 335 -14.67 -10.14 3.48
CA ASP A 335 -13.69 -11.15 3.94
C ASP A 335 -12.23 -10.79 3.65
N SER A 336 -12.00 -9.67 2.98
CA SER A 336 -10.68 -9.14 2.71
C SER A 336 -10.68 -7.61 2.83
N PRO A 337 -9.60 -6.99 3.35
CA PRO A 337 -9.40 -5.55 3.31
C PRO A 337 -9.51 -4.94 1.90
N ALA A 338 -9.26 -5.72 0.84
CA ALA A 338 -9.43 -5.28 -0.54
C ALA A 338 -10.87 -4.83 -0.88
N LEU A 339 -11.86 -5.31 -0.13
CA LEU A 339 -13.28 -4.97 -0.29
C LEU A 339 -13.72 -3.78 0.58
N LEU A 340 -12.84 -3.29 1.46
CA LEU A 340 -13.09 -2.09 2.26
C LEU A 340 -12.75 -0.83 1.47
N SER A 341 -13.62 0.17 1.52
CA SER A 341 -13.32 1.52 1.04
C SER A 341 -12.36 2.27 1.97
N SER A 342 -12.33 1.90 3.25
CA SER A 342 -11.34 2.33 4.24
C SER A 342 -11.29 1.36 5.43
N PRO A 343 -10.12 1.12 6.03
CA PRO A 343 -10.00 0.32 7.26
C PRO A 343 -10.70 0.96 8.47
N PHE A 344 -11.02 2.26 8.44
CA PHE A 344 -11.70 2.94 9.56
C PHE A 344 -13.12 2.44 9.79
N LEU A 345 -13.76 1.84 8.77
CA LEU A 345 -15.03 1.13 8.95
C LEU A 345 -14.93 0.05 10.03
N MET A 346 -13.80 -0.67 10.07
CA MET A 346 -13.59 -1.72 11.06
C MET A 346 -13.52 -1.17 12.49
N ILE A 347 -12.95 0.03 12.65
CA ILE A 347 -12.83 0.69 13.96
C ILE A 347 -14.22 1.04 14.49
N VAL A 348 -15.11 1.58 13.64
CA VAL A 348 -16.48 1.89 14.06
C VAL A 348 -17.27 0.62 14.40
N VAL A 349 -17.17 -0.44 13.60
CA VAL A 349 -17.84 -1.73 13.92
C VAL A 349 -17.30 -2.31 15.23
N ALA A 350 -15.99 -2.25 15.44
CA ALA A 350 -15.35 -2.73 16.67
C ALA A 350 -15.85 -1.96 17.89
N TYR A 351 -15.85 -0.62 17.79
CA TYR A 351 -16.28 0.26 18.86
C TYR A 351 -17.79 0.15 19.14
N TYR A 352 -18.61 -0.02 18.09
CA TYR A 352 -20.04 -0.27 18.23
C TYR A 352 -20.29 -1.57 19.00
N GLY A 353 -19.63 -2.67 18.60
CA GLY A 353 -19.74 -3.94 19.30
C GLY A 353 -19.34 -3.83 20.77
N HIS A 354 -18.26 -3.12 21.07
CA HIS A 354 -17.84 -2.88 22.45
C HIS A 354 -18.88 -2.09 23.26
N ALA A 355 -19.40 -1.00 22.70
CA ALA A 355 -20.40 -0.15 23.35
C ALA A 355 -21.72 -0.89 23.65
N THR A 356 -22.06 -1.91 22.86
CA THR A 356 -23.24 -2.77 23.08
C THR A 356 -22.93 -4.04 23.88
N GLY A 357 -21.72 -4.17 24.45
CA GLY A 357 -21.31 -5.38 25.16
C GLY A 357 -21.30 -6.64 24.29
N TYR A 358 -21.13 -6.49 22.98
CA TYR A 358 -21.17 -7.54 21.95
C TYR A 358 -22.49 -8.30 21.83
N ILE A 359 -23.57 -7.73 22.38
CA ILE A 359 -24.92 -8.28 22.30
C ILE A 359 -25.75 -7.39 21.39
N LEU A 360 -26.17 -7.92 20.24
CA LEU A 360 -26.99 -7.22 19.26
C LEU A 360 -28.30 -7.97 19.06
N SER A 361 -29.42 -7.25 19.08
CA SER A 361 -30.67 -7.78 18.55
C SER A 361 -30.57 -7.98 17.02
N PRO A 362 -31.44 -8.82 16.41
CA PRO A 362 -31.48 -8.96 14.96
C PRO A 362 -31.63 -7.62 14.23
N ALA A 363 -32.50 -6.73 14.73
CA ALA A 363 -32.72 -5.42 14.14
C ALA A 363 -31.47 -4.52 14.21
N GLU A 364 -30.75 -4.50 15.33
CA GLU A 364 -29.50 -3.73 15.46
C GLU A 364 -28.39 -4.29 14.56
N SER A 365 -28.27 -5.62 14.49
CA SER A 365 -27.34 -6.30 13.58
C SER A 365 -27.63 -5.93 12.12
N ASP A 366 -28.90 -5.94 11.70
CA ASP A 366 -29.29 -5.59 10.34
C ASP A 366 -29.01 -4.12 10.02
N ARG A 367 -29.24 -3.21 10.97
CA ARG A 367 -28.92 -1.78 10.80
C ARG A 367 -27.43 -1.51 10.79
N LEU A 368 -26.64 -2.16 11.64
CA LEU A 368 -25.17 -2.04 11.61
C LEU A 368 -24.59 -2.60 10.29
N ARG A 369 -25.14 -3.72 9.80
CA ARG A 369 -24.80 -4.28 8.49
C ARG A 369 -25.13 -3.27 7.38
N GLN A 370 -26.31 -2.67 7.39
CA GLN A 370 -26.73 -1.67 6.41
C GLN A 370 -25.81 -0.45 6.45
N TRP A 371 -25.49 0.07 7.64
CA TRP A 371 -24.52 1.16 7.80
C TRP A 371 -23.16 0.80 7.18
N ALA A 372 -22.62 -0.39 7.51
CA ALA A 372 -21.32 -0.82 7.00
C ALA A 372 -21.31 -0.87 5.46
N LEU A 373 -22.37 -1.39 4.84
CA LEU A 373 -22.52 -1.42 3.38
C LEU A 373 -22.63 -0.03 2.75
N LEU A 374 -23.41 0.88 3.35
CA LEU A 374 -23.59 2.24 2.86
C LEU A 374 -22.31 3.07 2.99
N ALA A 375 -21.68 3.03 4.16
CA ALA A 375 -20.43 3.70 4.43
C ALA A 375 -19.30 3.14 3.55
N ASN A 376 -19.30 1.83 3.28
CA ASN A 376 -18.38 1.22 2.30
C ASN A 376 -18.62 1.79 0.90
N THR A 377 -19.87 1.71 0.41
CA THR A 377 -20.27 2.11 -0.95
C THR A 377 -20.00 3.58 -1.24
N LYS A 378 -20.36 4.47 -0.31
CA LYS A 378 -20.17 5.92 -0.48
C LYS A 378 -18.72 6.36 -0.19
N GLY A 379 -17.87 5.47 0.31
CA GLY A 379 -16.48 5.79 0.62
C GLY A 379 -16.37 6.79 1.77
N ARG A 380 -17.11 6.55 2.87
CA ARG A 380 -17.26 7.49 4.00
C ARG A 380 -15.93 8.11 4.46
N PHE A 381 -14.89 7.29 4.57
CA PHE A 381 -13.56 7.70 5.05
C PHE A 381 -12.51 7.75 3.94
N SER A 382 -12.92 7.74 2.67
CA SER A 382 -12.01 7.73 1.52
C SER A 382 -11.67 9.13 1.02
N ARG A 383 -12.38 10.17 1.48
CA ARG A 383 -12.16 11.57 1.07
C ARG A 383 -12.26 12.51 2.28
N GLY A 384 -11.40 13.53 2.32
CA GLY A 384 -11.43 14.59 3.33
C GLY A 384 -10.82 14.20 4.67
N SER A 385 -11.35 14.77 5.76
CA SER A 385 -10.82 14.60 7.12
C SER A 385 -11.30 13.29 7.76
N SER A 386 -10.75 12.15 7.32
CA SER A 386 -11.19 10.81 7.74
C SER A 386 -11.16 10.59 9.25
N GLU A 387 -10.20 11.18 9.96
CA GLU A 387 -10.14 11.12 11.44
C GLU A 387 -11.29 11.88 12.10
N THR A 388 -11.66 13.05 11.57
CA THR A 388 -12.80 13.83 12.08
C THR A 388 -14.12 13.11 11.86
N LEU A 389 -14.27 12.43 10.72
CA LEU A 389 -15.44 11.60 10.44
C LEU A 389 -15.50 10.37 11.36
N LEU A 390 -14.35 9.75 11.63
CA LEU A 390 -14.27 8.65 12.59
C LEU A 390 -14.66 9.12 13.99
N ASP A 391 -14.11 10.24 14.48
CA ASP A 391 -14.46 10.81 15.77
C ASP A 391 -15.96 11.16 15.86
N GLN A 392 -16.58 11.61 14.78
CA GLN A 392 -18.03 11.86 14.72
C GLN A 392 -18.84 10.57 14.92
N ASP A 393 -18.41 9.45 14.32
CA ASP A 393 -19.07 8.16 14.48
C ASP A 393 -18.87 7.58 15.88
N LEU A 394 -17.65 7.65 16.42
CA LEU A 394 -17.35 7.24 17.80
C LEU A 394 -18.22 8.02 18.80
N ALA A 395 -18.30 9.34 18.66
CA ALA A 395 -19.13 10.16 19.52
C ALA A 395 -20.63 9.86 19.38
N THR A 396 -21.08 9.42 18.20
CA THR A 396 -22.47 8.99 17.97
C THR A 396 -22.76 7.69 18.72
N ILE A 397 -21.80 6.78 18.77
CA ILE A 397 -21.88 5.54 19.55
C ILE A 397 -21.87 5.83 21.06
N ASP A 398 -20.98 6.72 21.53
CA ASP A 398 -20.90 7.09 22.96
C ASP A 398 -22.20 7.71 23.49
N ARG A 399 -22.95 8.42 22.64
CA ARG A 399 -24.26 8.99 22.99
C ARG A 399 -25.40 7.95 22.99
N GLY A 400 -25.12 6.70 22.62
CA GLY A 400 -26.13 5.64 22.56
C GLY A 400 -27.18 5.82 21.47
N GLU A 401 -26.87 6.57 20.40
CA GLU A 401 -27.83 6.92 19.34
C GLU A 401 -28.09 5.76 18.35
N GLY A 402 -27.33 4.66 18.47
CA GLY A 402 -27.51 3.43 17.69
C GLY A 402 -27.07 3.53 16.22
N ALA A 403 -27.22 2.42 15.48
CA ALA A 403 -26.76 2.30 14.11
C ALA A 403 -27.52 3.19 13.11
N GLU A 404 -28.79 3.53 13.37
CA GLU A 404 -29.57 4.43 12.50
C GLU A 404 -28.95 5.83 12.47
N ALA A 405 -28.52 6.34 13.64
CA ALA A 405 -27.85 7.64 13.69
C ALA A 405 -26.53 7.63 12.91
N LEU A 406 -25.80 6.51 12.87
CA LEU A 406 -24.63 6.36 12.02
C LEU A 406 -25.00 6.42 10.52
N ILE A 407 -26.13 5.82 10.11
CA ILE A 407 -26.65 5.95 8.73
C ILE A 407 -27.01 7.39 8.42
N ASP A 408 -27.64 8.10 9.37
CA ASP A 408 -27.94 9.52 9.23
C ASP A 408 -26.68 10.36 9.04
N ARG A 409 -25.56 10.02 9.71
CA ARG A 409 -24.27 10.68 9.46
C ARG A 409 -23.74 10.44 8.04
N VAL A 410 -23.99 9.28 7.45
CA VAL A 410 -23.66 9.03 6.03
C VAL A 410 -24.57 9.88 5.14
N ARG A 411 -25.87 9.95 5.45
CA ARG A 411 -26.86 10.75 4.70
C ARG A 411 -26.53 12.24 4.75
N LEU A 412 -26.13 12.77 5.90
CA LEU A 412 -25.71 14.16 6.05
C LEU A 412 -24.47 14.49 5.21
N GLN A 413 -23.56 13.54 5.05
CA GLN A 413 -22.33 13.73 4.26
C GLN A 413 -22.59 13.68 2.74
N PHE A 414 -23.41 12.73 2.29
CA PHE A 414 -23.56 12.43 0.85
C PHE A 414 -24.92 12.84 0.26
N GLY A 415 -25.86 13.29 1.09
CA GLY A 415 -27.26 13.46 0.71
C GLY A 415 -27.89 12.11 0.40
N ARG A 416 -28.14 11.84 -0.88
CA ARG A 416 -28.79 10.62 -1.35
C ARG A 416 -27.92 9.38 -1.09
N LEU A 417 -28.53 8.37 -0.47
CA LEU A 417 -27.87 7.09 -0.18
C LEU A 417 -27.98 6.08 -1.32
N SER A 418 -29.05 6.13 -2.11
CA SER A 418 -29.18 5.29 -3.30
C SER A 418 -28.12 5.63 -4.35
N VAL A 419 -27.80 4.63 -5.17
CA VAL A 419 -26.90 4.68 -6.32
C VAL A 419 -27.73 4.88 -7.57
N THR A 420 -27.37 5.85 -8.41
CA THR A 420 -27.97 6.02 -9.75
C THR A 420 -27.00 5.60 -10.85
N ALA A 421 -27.50 5.49 -12.08
CA ALA A 421 -26.66 5.23 -13.25
C ALA A 421 -25.53 6.27 -13.39
N ASP A 422 -25.83 7.55 -13.13
CA ASP A 422 -24.86 8.64 -13.18
C ASP A 422 -23.75 8.52 -12.13
N ASP A 423 -24.03 7.92 -10.97
CA ASP A 423 -23.00 7.72 -9.93
C ASP A 423 -21.90 6.75 -10.37
N LEU A 424 -22.23 5.86 -11.31
CA LEU A 424 -21.37 4.80 -11.86
C LEU A 424 -20.52 5.28 -13.05
N GLU A 425 -20.92 6.38 -13.72
CA GLU A 425 -20.25 6.86 -14.92
C GLU A 425 -18.80 7.31 -14.65
N GLY A 426 -17.87 6.79 -15.46
CA GLY A 426 -16.45 7.14 -15.38
C GLY A 426 -15.76 6.64 -14.11
N ARG A 427 -16.42 5.78 -13.32
CA ARG A 427 -15.79 5.08 -12.20
C ARG A 427 -14.98 3.92 -12.75
N ASP A 428 -13.87 3.60 -12.08
CA ASP A 428 -13.00 2.48 -12.41
C ASP A 428 -12.94 1.46 -11.26
N GLN A 429 -12.06 0.47 -11.40
CA GLN A 429 -11.80 -0.55 -10.39
C GLN A 429 -11.35 -0.02 -9.01
N ARG A 430 -10.83 1.21 -8.92
CA ARG A 430 -10.38 1.82 -7.65
C ARG A 430 -11.57 2.36 -6.84
N SER A 431 -12.73 2.54 -7.47
CA SER A 431 -13.96 3.03 -6.85
C SER A 431 -14.49 2.11 -5.75
N SER A 432 -15.04 2.70 -4.69
CA SER A 432 -15.82 1.96 -3.67
C SER A 432 -17.03 1.24 -4.27
N LEU A 433 -17.64 1.80 -5.31
CA LEU A 433 -18.77 1.18 -6.03
C LEU A 433 -18.37 -0.15 -6.69
N PHE A 434 -17.13 -0.27 -7.17
CA PHE A 434 -16.63 -1.52 -7.74
C PHE A 434 -16.54 -2.63 -6.67
N LYS A 435 -16.10 -2.28 -5.46
CA LYS A 435 -16.05 -3.19 -4.30
C LYS A 435 -17.46 -3.63 -3.90
N THR A 436 -18.41 -2.70 -3.84
CA THR A 436 -19.82 -3.02 -3.57
C THR A 436 -20.45 -3.87 -4.67
N MET A 437 -20.09 -3.65 -5.94
CA MET A 437 -20.54 -4.47 -7.06
C MET A 437 -20.11 -5.93 -6.90
N PHE A 438 -18.86 -6.18 -6.50
CA PHE A 438 -18.41 -7.53 -6.17
C PHE A 438 -19.24 -8.16 -5.03
N LEU A 439 -19.47 -7.42 -3.94
CA LEU A 439 -20.26 -7.89 -2.79
C LEU A 439 -21.69 -8.25 -3.20
N ALA A 440 -22.36 -7.38 -3.95
CA ALA A 440 -23.74 -7.57 -4.41
C ALA A 440 -23.86 -8.78 -5.35
N PHE A 441 -22.91 -8.95 -6.28
CA PHE A 441 -22.92 -10.09 -7.19
C PHE A 441 -22.62 -11.40 -6.47
N ARG A 442 -21.67 -11.39 -5.54
CA ARG A 442 -21.37 -12.58 -4.73
C ARG A 442 -22.58 -13.00 -3.90
N ALA A 443 -23.25 -12.05 -3.26
CA ALA A 443 -24.47 -12.30 -2.50
C ALA A 443 -25.62 -12.79 -3.39
N GLY A 444 -25.72 -12.29 -4.62
CA GLY A 444 -26.65 -12.77 -5.65
C GLY A 444 -26.29 -14.12 -6.26
N GLY A 445 -25.21 -14.78 -5.82
CA GLY A 445 -24.81 -16.11 -6.30
C GLY A 445 -24.10 -16.10 -7.65
N ALA A 446 -23.48 -14.97 -8.06
CA ALA A 446 -22.72 -14.89 -9.30
C ALA A 446 -21.59 -15.91 -9.36
N LYS A 447 -21.43 -16.54 -10.52
CA LYS A 447 -20.46 -17.61 -10.78
C LYS A 447 -19.59 -17.29 -11.98
N ASP A 448 -18.42 -17.92 -12.03
CA ASP A 448 -17.60 -17.97 -13.23
C ASP A 448 -18.34 -18.71 -14.36
N TRP A 449 -18.35 -18.10 -15.55
CA TRP A 449 -19.10 -18.58 -16.71
C TRP A 449 -18.59 -19.90 -17.29
N THR A 450 -17.37 -20.34 -16.94
CA THR A 450 -16.81 -21.62 -17.42
C THR A 450 -16.90 -22.72 -16.37
N SER A 451 -16.46 -22.44 -15.14
CA SER A 451 -16.31 -23.44 -14.07
C SER A 451 -17.53 -23.55 -13.16
N ASN A 452 -18.48 -22.62 -13.24
CA ASN A 452 -19.65 -22.55 -12.35
C ASN A 452 -19.29 -22.40 -10.85
N LEU A 453 -18.05 -22.00 -10.55
CA LEU A 453 -17.64 -21.68 -9.18
C LEU A 453 -18.15 -20.29 -8.84
N GLN A 454 -18.70 -20.12 -7.63
CA GLN A 454 -19.09 -18.80 -7.14
C GLN A 454 -17.87 -17.87 -7.13
N ILE A 455 -18.07 -16.59 -7.46
CA ILE A 455 -16.97 -15.62 -7.43
C ILE A 455 -16.42 -15.47 -6.00
N SER A 456 -15.10 -15.53 -5.86
CA SER A 456 -14.41 -15.39 -4.57
C SER A 456 -12.99 -14.85 -4.76
N LEU A 457 -12.52 -14.03 -3.82
CA LEU A 457 -11.13 -13.57 -3.76
C LEU A 457 -10.17 -14.65 -3.27
N ASP A 458 -10.68 -15.67 -2.57
CA ASP A 458 -9.90 -16.72 -1.90
C ASP A 458 -9.63 -17.94 -2.79
N HIS A 459 -10.00 -17.90 -4.07
CA HIS A 459 -9.70 -18.98 -5.00
C HIS A 459 -8.19 -19.23 -5.12
N SER A 460 -7.80 -20.49 -4.97
CA SER A 460 -6.41 -20.94 -5.11
C SER A 460 -6.07 -21.32 -6.55
N GLY A 461 -4.81 -21.09 -6.94
CA GLY A 461 -4.30 -21.39 -8.27
C GLY A 461 -4.61 -20.32 -9.33
N ALA A 462 -3.62 -20.01 -10.17
CA ALA A 462 -3.68 -18.92 -11.16
C ALA A 462 -4.85 -19.05 -12.16
N GLN A 463 -5.36 -20.27 -12.39
CA GLN A 463 -6.48 -20.50 -13.30
C GLN A 463 -7.84 -20.13 -12.69
N HIS A 464 -8.00 -20.28 -11.37
CA HIS A 464 -9.26 -20.08 -10.66
C HIS A 464 -9.33 -18.71 -9.98
N LYS A 465 -8.16 -18.08 -9.78
CA LYS A 465 -8.06 -16.73 -9.23
C LYS A 465 -8.97 -15.78 -9.99
N LEU A 466 -9.74 -15.01 -9.22
CA LEU A 466 -10.62 -13.98 -9.76
C LEU A 466 -9.81 -12.96 -10.56
N GLN A 467 -10.34 -12.61 -11.72
CA GLN A 467 -9.91 -11.50 -12.55
C GLN A 467 -11.13 -10.68 -12.93
N PHE A 468 -10.91 -9.41 -13.23
CA PHE A 468 -11.92 -8.58 -13.86
C PHE A 468 -11.59 -8.49 -15.35
N HIS A 469 -12.59 -8.73 -16.18
CA HIS A 469 -12.49 -8.69 -17.64
C HIS A 469 -13.30 -7.51 -18.15
N HIS A 470 -12.68 -6.74 -19.04
CA HIS A 470 -13.37 -5.77 -19.88
C HIS A 470 -14.29 -6.51 -20.83
N PHE A 471 -15.59 -6.48 -20.55
CA PHE A 471 -16.63 -7.16 -21.30
C PHE A 471 -16.51 -6.86 -22.79
N PHE A 472 -16.39 -5.59 -23.17
CA PHE A 472 -15.79 -5.20 -24.43
C PHE A 472 -14.27 -5.09 -24.25
N PRO A 473 -13.45 -5.97 -24.85
CA PRO A 473 -12.01 -5.95 -24.66
C PRO A 473 -11.39 -4.60 -25.02
N LYS A 474 -10.54 -4.08 -24.12
CA LYS A 474 -9.86 -2.78 -24.28
C LYS A 474 -9.18 -2.64 -25.64
N ALA A 475 -8.51 -3.69 -26.13
CA ALA A 475 -7.85 -3.69 -27.43
C ALA A 475 -8.80 -3.47 -28.63
N LEU A 476 -10.06 -3.90 -28.55
CA LEU A 476 -11.06 -3.64 -29.59
C LEU A 476 -11.61 -2.21 -29.52
N LEU A 477 -11.83 -1.72 -28.30
CA LEU A 477 -12.30 -0.37 -28.04
C LEU A 477 -11.28 0.69 -28.50
N THR A 478 -10.01 0.51 -28.18
CA THR A 478 -8.94 1.44 -28.59
C THR A 478 -8.82 1.53 -30.11
N LYS A 479 -8.97 0.40 -30.84
CA LYS A 479 -8.99 0.41 -32.32
C LYS A 479 -10.18 1.18 -32.90
N SER A 480 -11.26 1.32 -32.13
CA SER A 480 -12.49 2.02 -32.53
C SER A 480 -12.50 3.48 -32.08
N GLY A 481 -11.39 3.99 -31.51
CA GLY A 481 -11.26 5.38 -31.07
C GLY A 481 -11.71 5.66 -29.64
N VAL A 482 -12.10 4.64 -28.87
CA VAL A 482 -12.47 4.78 -27.45
C VAL A 482 -11.21 4.89 -26.60
N THR A 483 -11.20 5.84 -25.67
CA THR A 483 -10.04 6.09 -24.80
C THR A 483 -9.86 4.98 -23.76
N SER A 484 -8.64 4.83 -23.22
CA SER A 484 -8.38 3.90 -22.11
C SER A 484 -9.30 4.15 -20.91
N ARG A 485 -9.51 5.41 -20.56
CA ARG A 485 -10.36 5.82 -19.44
C ARG A 485 -11.81 5.37 -19.63
N GLU A 486 -12.36 5.53 -20.83
CA GLU A 486 -13.72 5.07 -21.14
C GLU A 486 -13.80 3.55 -21.13
N ALA A 487 -12.78 2.86 -21.69
CA ALA A 487 -12.73 1.40 -21.67
C ALA A 487 -12.70 0.83 -20.24
N ASP A 488 -12.03 1.52 -19.30
CA ASP A 488 -11.85 1.13 -17.90
C ASP A 488 -13.07 1.44 -16.99
N ASP A 489 -14.20 1.88 -17.57
CA ASP A 489 -15.45 2.11 -16.84
C ASP A 489 -15.94 0.83 -16.14
N ILE A 490 -16.39 0.93 -14.89
CA ILE A 490 -16.86 -0.21 -14.10
C ILE A 490 -18.02 -0.96 -14.76
N ALA A 491 -18.87 -0.29 -15.54
CA ALA A 491 -19.95 -0.93 -16.28
C ALA A 491 -19.44 -1.75 -17.47
N ASN A 492 -18.17 -1.61 -17.86
CA ASN A 492 -17.49 -2.52 -18.77
C ASN A 492 -16.79 -3.68 -18.05
N LEU A 493 -16.73 -3.71 -16.72
CA LEU A 493 -15.99 -4.75 -15.98
C LEU A 493 -16.89 -5.91 -15.55
N THR A 494 -16.35 -7.12 -15.59
CA THR A 494 -17.04 -8.37 -15.19
C THR A 494 -16.11 -9.25 -14.37
N PHE A 495 -16.66 -9.96 -13.38
CA PHE A 495 -15.87 -10.82 -12.49
C PHE A 495 -15.88 -12.26 -13.00
N ILE A 496 -14.73 -12.75 -13.45
CA ILE A 496 -14.57 -14.09 -14.00
C ILE A 496 -13.23 -14.70 -13.55
N SER A 497 -13.05 -16.01 -13.72
CA SER A 497 -11.78 -16.67 -13.44
C SER A 497 -10.73 -16.34 -14.51
N GLY A 498 -9.45 -16.42 -14.14
CA GLY A 498 -8.35 -16.27 -15.10
C GLY A 498 -8.34 -17.32 -16.22
N ARG A 499 -8.99 -18.47 -16.05
CA ARG A 499 -9.24 -19.44 -17.13
C ARG A 499 -10.26 -18.92 -18.14
N THR A 500 -11.40 -18.42 -17.66
CA THR A 500 -12.45 -17.84 -18.52
C THR A 500 -11.92 -16.62 -19.25
N ASN A 501 -11.22 -15.73 -18.56
CA ASN A 501 -10.63 -14.52 -19.16
C ASN A 501 -9.69 -14.87 -20.33
N ARG A 502 -8.79 -15.85 -20.15
CA ARG A 502 -7.90 -16.32 -21.24
C ARG A 502 -8.64 -17.00 -22.41
N LYS A 503 -9.79 -17.64 -22.15
CA LYS A 503 -10.60 -18.27 -23.21
C LYS A 503 -11.33 -17.22 -24.07
N ILE A 504 -11.79 -16.14 -23.43
CA ILE A 504 -12.41 -15.00 -24.09
C ILE A 504 -11.35 -14.20 -24.87
N SER A 505 -10.21 -13.89 -24.25
CA SER A 505 -9.13 -13.08 -24.84
C SER A 505 -9.65 -11.71 -25.30
N ASP A 506 -9.52 -11.40 -26.57
CA ASP A 506 -9.87 -10.14 -27.24
C ASP A 506 -11.06 -10.32 -28.20
N LYS A 507 -11.86 -11.37 -28.01
CA LYS A 507 -13.09 -11.62 -28.78
C LYS A 507 -14.18 -10.62 -28.39
N ALA A 508 -14.96 -10.17 -29.37
CA ALA A 508 -16.11 -9.31 -29.13
C ALA A 508 -17.24 -10.05 -28.36
N PRO A 509 -18.05 -9.35 -27.53
CA PRO A 509 -19.19 -9.93 -26.81
C PRO A 509 -20.11 -10.77 -27.66
N ALA A 510 -20.51 -10.28 -28.84
CA ALA A 510 -21.35 -11.00 -29.79
C ALA A 510 -20.80 -12.39 -30.19
N ILE A 511 -19.48 -12.57 -30.13
CA ILE A 511 -18.81 -13.82 -30.49
C ILE A 511 -18.77 -14.77 -29.30
N TYR A 512 -18.19 -14.34 -28.17
CA TYR A 512 -17.93 -15.26 -27.05
C TYR A 512 -19.16 -15.57 -26.20
N LEU A 513 -20.19 -14.71 -26.21
CA LEU A 513 -21.39 -14.92 -25.39
C LEU A 513 -22.28 -16.04 -25.90
N SER A 514 -22.30 -16.30 -27.21
CA SER A 514 -23.10 -17.38 -27.79
C SER A 514 -22.78 -18.72 -27.12
N GLU A 515 -21.50 -19.05 -27.02
CA GLU A 515 -21.00 -20.27 -26.35
C GLU A 515 -21.35 -20.30 -24.85
N ILE A 516 -21.29 -19.15 -24.17
CA ILE A 516 -21.59 -19.05 -22.75
C ILE A 516 -23.09 -19.26 -22.49
N ILE A 517 -23.94 -18.58 -23.26
CA ILE A 517 -25.40 -18.66 -23.13
C ILE A 517 -25.89 -20.06 -23.48
N GLU A 518 -25.36 -20.68 -24.54
CA GLU A 518 -25.69 -22.06 -24.91
C GLU A 518 -25.37 -23.05 -23.78
N ARG A 519 -24.26 -22.85 -23.07
CA ARG A 519 -23.80 -23.76 -22.02
C ARG A 519 -24.43 -23.52 -20.65
N GLN A 520 -24.63 -22.25 -20.27
CA GLN A 520 -25.03 -21.85 -18.92
C GLN A 520 -26.47 -21.35 -18.81
N GLY A 521 -27.12 -21.09 -19.95
CA GLY A 521 -28.38 -20.37 -20.02
C GLY A 521 -28.20 -18.85 -19.99
N PRO A 522 -29.22 -18.09 -20.46
CA PRO A 522 -29.14 -16.63 -20.57
C PRO A 522 -29.10 -15.91 -19.20
N ASP A 523 -29.65 -16.53 -18.15
CA ASP A 523 -29.78 -15.92 -16.82
C ASP A 523 -28.43 -15.69 -16.12
N VAL A 524 -27.36 -16.38 -16.56
CA VAL A 524 -26.02 -16.25 -15.98
C VAL A 524 -25.48 -14.81 -16.09
N LEU A 525 -25.90 -14.06 -17.12
CA LEU A 525 -25.52 -12.68 -17.36
C LEU A 525 -26.22 -11.73 -16.37
N GLY A 526 -27.48 -12.02 -16.03
CA GLY A 526 -28.27 -11.24 -15.07
C GLY A 526 -27.70 -11.29 -13.65
N LEU A 527 -26.94 -12.34 -13.29
CA LEU A 527 -26.27 -12.41 -11.98
C LEU A 527 -25.21 -11.32 -11.77
N GLN A 528 -24.63 -10.78 -12.87
CA GLN A 528 -23.69 -9.66 -12.86
C GLN A 528 -24.26 -8.39 -13.53
N ALA A 529 -25.58 -8.28 -13.59
CA ALA A 529 -26.31 -7.13 -14.16
C ALA A 529 -25.86 -6.80 -15.60
N ILE A 530 -25.62 -7.82 -16.43
CA ILE A 530 -25.27 -7.64 -17.84
C ILE A 530 -26.56 -7.72 -18.68
N PRO A 531 -26.86 -6.72 -19.53
CA PRO A 531 -28.00 -6.80 -20.44
C PRO A 531 -27.77 -7.91 -21.47
N ASN A 532 -28.82 -8.68 -21.76
CA ASN A 532 -28.76 -9.84 -22.67
C ASN A 532 -29.36 -9.55 -24.06
N GLU A 533 -29.68 -8.30 -24.37
CA GLU A 533 -30.24 -7.89 -25.65
C GLU A 533 -29.17 -7.96 -26.75
N PRO A 534 -29.35 -8.77 -27.82
CA PRO A 534 -28.36 -8.90 -28.89
C PRO A 534 -27.98 -7.58 -29.56
N ALA A 535 -28.92 -6.62 -29.62
CA ALA A 535 -28.72 -5.30 -30.19
C ALA A 535 -27.70 -4.43 -29.43
N LEU A 536 -27.31 -4.82 -28.21
CA LEU A 536 -26.33 -4.10 -27.38
C LEU A 536 -24.91 -4.70 -27.43
N LEU A 537 -24.71 -5.84 -28.11
CA LEU A 537 -23.45 -6.60 -28.05
C LEU A 537 -22.41 -6.21 -29.11
N ASP A 538 -22.79 -5.38 -30.07
CA ASP A 538 -21.90 -4.91 -31.13
C ASP A 538 -21.05 -3.72 -30.69
N LEU A 539 -19.82 -3.61 -31.21
CA LEU A 539 -18.88 -2.53 -30.84
C LEU A 539 -19.45 -1.11 -31.00
N PRO A 540 -20.18 -0.75 -32.07
CA PRO A 540 -20.80 0.57 -32.20
C PRO A 540 -21.85 0.88 -31.13
N LYS A 541 -22.33 -0.14 -30.42
CA LYS A 541 -23.35 -0.06 -29.37
C LYS A 541 -22.76 -0.01 -27.96
N TYR A 542 -21.44 0.15 -27.85
CA TYR A 542 -20.75 0.22 -26.57
C TYR A 542 -21.34 1.28 -25.61
N SER A 543 -21.60 2.50 -26.09
CA SER A 543 -22.20 3.56 -25.26
C SER A 543 -23.61 3.20 -24.79
N ASP A 544 -24.43 2.61 -25.67
CA ASP A 544 -25.79 2.18 -25.36
C ASP A 544 -25.76 1.04 -24.31
N PHE A 545 -24.82 0.10 -24.45
CA PHE A 545 -24.58 -0.98 -23.49
C PHE A 545 -24.20 -0.46 -22.11
N LEU A 546 -23.26 0.50 -22.03
CA LEU A 546 -22.85 1.08 -20.75
C LEU A 546 -24.04 1.77 -20.07
N ALA A 547 -24.81 2.56 -20.82
CA ALA A 547 -25.97 3.26 -20.29
C ALA A 547 -27.01 2.28 -19.71
N GLU A 548 -27.30 1.18 -20.41
CA GLU A 548 -28.25 0.18 -19.93
C GLU A 548 -27.70 -0.61 -18.73
N ARG A 549 -26.45 -1.04 -18.81
CA ARG A 549 -25.79 -1.77 -17.72
C ARG A 549 -25.70 -0.95 -16.45
N ARG A 550 -25.44 0.36 -16.52
CA ARG A 550 -25.44 1.25 -15.33
C ARG A 550 -26.81 1.30 -14.64
N LYS A 551 -27.92 1.25 -15.38
CA LYS A 551 -29.27 1.16 -14.78
C LYS A 551 -29.46 -0.16 -14.03
N LEU A 552 -29.12 -1.28 -14.66
CA LEU A 552 -29.22 -2.62 -14.04
C LEU A 552 -28.33 -2.74 -12.81
N LEU A 553 -27.11 -2.18 -12.87
CA LEU A 553 -26.19 -2.09 -11.74
C LEU A 553 -26.79 -1.26 -10.60
N ALA A 554 -27.32 -0.08 -10.88
CA ALA A 554 -27.94 0.77 -9.87
C ALA A 554 -29.09 0.04 -9.13
N ILE A 555 -29.96 -0.67 -9.87
CA ILE A 555 -31.03 -1.49 -9.28
C ILE A 555 -30.44 -2.55 -8.35
N ARG A 556 -29.52 -3.38 -8.86
CA ARG A 556 -28.91 -4.47 -8.08
C ARG A 556 -28.17 -3.98 -6.84
N LEU A 557 -27.48 -2.85 -6.94
CA LEU A 557 -26.77 -2.25 -5.80
C LEU A 557 -27.75 -1.75 -4.75
N ASN A 558 -28.81 -1.04 -5.16
CA ASN A 558 -29.81 -0.51 -4.22
C ASN A 558 -30.58 -1.62 -3.49
N GLU A 559 -30.95 -2.70 -4.20
CA GLU A 559 -31.52 -3.92 -3.61
C GLU A 559 -30.58 -4.52 -2.54
N PHE A 560 -29.29 -4.66 -2.87
CA PHE A 560 -28.30 -5.22 -1.96
C PHE A 560 -28.06 -4.34 -0.72
N LEU A 561 -28.10 -3.01 -0.89
CA LEU A 561 -27.95 -2.02 0.16
C LEU A 561 -29.22 -1.85 1.02
N GLY A 562 -30.36 -2.40 0.59
CA GLY A 562 -31.65 -2.21 1.25
C GLY A 562 -32.11 -0.76 1.24
N VAL A 563 -31.84 -0.03 0.15
CA VAL A 563 -32.30 1.35 -0.06
C VAL A 563 -33.25 1.40 -1.26
N THR A 564 -34.35 2.13 -1.11
CA THR A 564 -35.27 2.37 -2.22
C THR A 564 -34.68 3.46 -3.14
N PRO A 565 -34.71 3.29 -4.46
CA PRO A 565 -34.44 4.39 -5.38
C PRO A 565 -35.40 5.55 -5.11
N GLU A 566 -34.87 6.77 -5.02
CA GLU A 566 -35.68 8.00 -4.84
C GLU A 566 -36.25 8.48 -6.18
#